data_AF-A0A971TT92-F1
#
_entry.id   AF-A0A971TT92-F1
#
_cell.length_a   1.000
_cell.length_b   1.000
_cell.length_c   1.000
_cell.angle_alpha   90.00
_cell.angle_beta   90.00
_cell.angle_gamma   90.00
#
_symmetry.space_group_name_H-M   'P 1'
#
loop_
_entity.id
_entity.type
_entity.pdbx_description
1 polymer ?
#
loop_
_entity_poly.entity_id
_entity_poly.type
_entity_poly.pdbx_seq_one_letter_code
_entity_poly.pdbx_strand_id
1 'polypeptide(L)' 'RNQMFLDEMAAFLRLCGGENLPHCTLADGIRVQEIVQAVKQSASQEGRMVRLG' A
#
# COMPACT_ATOMS: atom_id res chain seq x y z
N ARG A 1 -13.11 0.73 18.49
CA ARG A 1 -11.67 0.99 18.27
C ARG A 1 -11.12 0.26 17.03
N ASN A 2 -11.68 -0.89 16.62
CA ASN A 2 -11.18 -1.66 15.47
C ASN A 2 -12.10 -1.57 14.24
N GLN A 3 -12.94 -0.52 14.15
CA GLN A 3 -13.97 -0.44 13.11
C GLN A 3 -13.33 -0.46 11.71
N MET A 4 -12.32 0.36 11.48
CA MET A 4 -11.57 0.40 10.22
C MET A 4 -11.01 -0.98 9.82
N PHE A 5 -10.47 -1.74 10.77
CA PHE A 5 -9.96 -3.08 10.50
C PHE A 5 -11.06 -4.05 10.09
N LEU A 6 -12.20 -4.02 10.80
CA LEU A 6 -13.36 -4.86 10.48
C LEU A 6 -13.95 -4.50 9.11
N ASP A 7 -13.99 -3.22 8.77
CA ASP A 7 -14.47 -2.72 7.49
C ASP A 7 -13.56 -3.22 6.34
N GLU A 8 -12.24 -3.17 6.52
CA GLU A 8 -11.29 -3.71 5.54
C GLU A 8 -11.39 -5.24 5.40
N MET A 9 -11.58 -5.98 6.49
CA MET A 9 -11.79 -7.43 6.44
C MET A 9 -13.09 -7.81 5.71
N ALA A 10 -14.16 -7.05 5.92
CA ALA A 10 -15.41 -7.25 5.18
C ALA A 10 -15.21 -7.00 3.68
N ALA A 11 -14.48 -5.93 3.32
CA ALA A 11 -14.12 -5.66 1.93
C ALA A 11 -13.26 -6.78 1.33
N PHE A 12 -12.29 -7.30 2.07
CA PHE A 12 -11.45 -8.41 1.62
C PHE A 12 -12.24 -9.68 1.33
N LEU A 13 -13.21 -10.05 2.18
CA LEU A 13 -14.07 -11.21 1.93
C LEU A 13 -14.92 -11.05 0.67
N ARG A 14 -15.46 -9.84 0.42
CA ARG A 14 -16.22 -9.52 -0.80
C ARG A 14 -15.34 -9.63 -2.05
N LEU A 15 -14.10 -9.17 -1.98
CA LEU A 15 -13.11 -9.33 -3.05
C LEU A 15 -12.86 -10.81 -3.37
N CYS A 16 -12.64 -11.65 -2.34
CA CYS A 16 -12.50 -13.10 -2.50
C CYS A 16 -13.75 -13.75 -3.12
N GLY A 17 -14.93 -13.17 -2.88
CA GLY A 17 -16.20 -13.57 -3.49
C GLY A 17 -16.36 -13.16 -4.96
N GLY A 18 -15.39 -12.46 -5.55
CA GLY A 18 -15.42 -12.02 -6.94
C GLY A 18 -16.10 -10.67 -7.17
N GLU A 19 -16.44 -9.93 -6.09
CA GLU A 19 -16.92 -8.56 -6.24
C GLU A 19 -15.79 -7.64 -6.71
N ASN A 20 -16.07 -6.85 -7.74
CA ASN A 20 -15.13 -5.84 -8.22
C ASN A 20 -15.27 -4.59 -7.36
N LEU A 21 -14.35 -4.41 -6.41
CA LEU A 21 -14.34 -3.29 -5.49
C LEU A 21 -13.48 -2.14 -6.06
N PRO A 22 -13.93 -0.87 -5.98
CA PRO A 22 -13.18 0.30 -6.45
C PRO A 22 -12.04 0.68 -5.48
N HIS A 23 -11.26 -0.29 -5.02
CA HIS A 23 -10.23 -0.13 -4.00
C HIS A 23 -8.81 -0.29 -4.55
N CYS A 24 -7.84 0.13 -3.74
CA CYS A 24 -6.42 -0.04 -3.95
C CYS A 24 -6.11 -1.51 -4.29
N THR A 25 -5.45 -1.73 -5.41
CA THR A 25 -5.03 -3.05 -5.86
C THR A 25 -3.70 -3.46 -5.22
N LEU A 26 -3.31 -4.73 -5.40
CA LEU A 26 -1.96 -5.16 -5.05
C LEU A 26 -0.88 -4.33 -5.78
N ALA A 27 -1.13 -3.93 -7.02
CA ALA A 27 -0.20 -3.09 -7.78
C ALA A 27 -0.01 -1.71 -7.14
N ASP A 28 -1.07 -1.14 -6.57
CA ASP A 28 -0.97 0.11 -5.81
C ASP A 28 -0.16 -0.11 -4.52
N GLY A 29 -0.34 -1.25 -3.85
CA GLY A 29 0.48 -1.65 -2.71
C GLY A 29 1.96 -1.78 -3.03
N ILE A 30 2.30 -2.36 -4.19
CA ILE A 30 3.69 -2.47 -4.66
C ILE A 30 4.30 -1.08 -4.92
N ARG A 31 3.57 -0.18 -5.58
CA ARG A 31 4.04 1.20 -5.81
C ARG A 31 4.27 1.97 -4.51
N VAL A 32 3.38 1.80 -3.53
CA VAL A 32 3.57 2.40 -2.20
C VAL A 32 4.82 1.85 -1.53
N GLN A 33 5.06 0.54 -1.65
CA GLN A 33 6.27 -0.08 -1.10
C GLN A 33 7.54 0.48 -1.74
N GLU A 34 7.57 0.73 -3.05
CA GLU A 34 8.69 1.38 -3.75
C GLU A 34 8.98 2.77 -3.17
N ILE A 35 7.94 3.57 -2.91
CA ILE A 35 8.07 4.88 -2.26
C ILE A 35 8.65 4.74 -0.86
N VAL A 36 8.16 3.80 -0.05
CA VAL A 36 8.68 3.54 1.30
C VAL A 36 10.17 3.17 1.26
N GLN A 37 10.59 2.36 0.29
CA GLN A 37 12.00 2.00 0.13
C GLN A 37 12.84 3.20 -0.28
N ALA A 38 12.36 4.03 -1.21
CA ALA A 38 13.05 5.25 -1.63
C ALA A 38 13.21 6.25 -0.48
N VAL A 39 12.21 6.42 0.38
CA VAL A 39 12.32 7.26 1.58
C VAL A 39 13.40 6.72 2.53
N LYS A 40 13.42 5.41 2.78
CA LYS A 40 14.47 4.77 3.60
C LYS A 40 15.86 4.96 2.98
N GLN A 41 15.99 4.80 1.67
CA GLN A 41 17.24 5.02 0.95
C GLN A 41 17.71 6.47 1.06
N SER A 42 16.81 7.43 0.82
CA SER A 42 17.12 8.86 0.93
C SER A 42 17.63 9.21 2.32
N ALA A 43 16.96 8.72 3.38
CA ALA A 43 17.38 8.93 4.76
C ALA A 43 18.79 8.35 5.03
N SER A 44 19.10 7.16 4.49
CA SER A 44 20.44 6.55 4.61
C SER A 44 21.54 7.30 3.86
N GLN A 45 21.18 8.18 2.91
CA GLN A 45 22.08 8.96 2.08
C GLN A 45 22.02 10.45 2.42
N GLU A 46 21.80 10.79 3.69
CA GLU A 46 21.76 12.19 4.18
C GLU A 46 20.68 13.05 3.52
N GLY A 47 19.54 12.45 3.15
CA GLY A 47 18.41 13.15 2.53
C GLY A 47 18.60 13.46 1.04
N ARG A 48 19.50 12.76 0.35
CA ARG A 48 19.69 12.91 -1.11
C ARG A 48 18.46 12.47 -1.88
N MET A 49 18.29 13.09 -3.05
CA MET A 49 17.27 12.68 -4.02
C MET A 49 17.58 11.28 -4.55
N VAL A 50 16.57 10.41 -4.54
CA VAL A 50 16.65 9.04 -5.08
C VAL A 50 15.55 8.83 -6.11
N ARG A 51 15.76 7.91 -7.04
CA ARG A 51 14.73 7.53 -8.03
C ARG A 51 13.87 6.40 -7.46
N LEU A 52 12.58 6.43 -7.80
CA LEU A 52 11.71 5.27 -7.64
C LEU A 52 12.11 4.22 -8.70
N GLY A 53 12.05 2.94 -8.31
CA GLY A 53 12.30 1.80 -9.18
C GLY A 53 11.21 1.61 -10.22
#